data_AF-A0A728EN57-F1
#
_entry.id   AF-A0A728EN57-F1
#
_cell.length_a   1.000
_cell.length_b   1.000
_cell.length_c   1.000
_cell.angle_alpha   90.00
_cell.angle_beta   90.00
_cell.angle_gamma   90.00
#
_symmetry.space_group_name_H-M   'P 1'
#
loop_
_entity.id
_entity.type
_entity.pdbx_description
1 polymer ?
#
loop_
_entity_poly.entity_id
_entity_poly.type
_entity_poly.pdbx_seq_one_letter_code
_entity_poly.pdbx_strand_id
1 'polypeptide(L)'
;GDRNNFNPLSIELPEWLSPTLWAEWVGYRKQLGKPIKTLQGANGSINKLAAYRTQGHSPEFVVKLTMENEWRGLLVPEGTASKKRRDVNEISQPDNSIPTGFRG
;
A
#
# COMPACT_ATOMS: atom_id res chain seq x y z
N GLY A 1 0.24 -25.54 -31.11
CA GLY A 1 1.60 -24.97 -31.09
C GLY A 1 1.61 -23.83 -30.11
N ASP A 2 1.35 -24.16 -28.86
CA ASP A 2 0.77 -23.27 -27.88
C ASP A 2 1.91 -22.55 -27.19
N ARG A 3 2.23 -21.37 -27.73
CA ARG A 3 3.25 -20.47 -27.18
C ARG A 3 2.85 -20.22 -25.73
N ASN A 4 3.72 -20.67 -24.84
CA ASN A 4 3.65 -20.68 -23.38
C ASN A 4 3.34 -19.27 -22.81
N ASN A 5 2.11 -18.82 -22.96
CA ASN A 5 1.65 -17.50 -22.52
C ASN A 5 1.44 -17.60 -21.01
N PHE A 6 2.42 -17.14 -20.24
CA PHE A 6 2.29 -17.00 -18.80
C PHE A 6 1.03 -16.19 -18.46
N ASN A 7 0.12 -16.79 -17.68
CA ASN A 7 -1.08 -16.11 -17.22
C ASN A 7 -0.84 -15.54 -15.81
N PRO A 8 -0.63 -14.23 -15.66
CA PRO A 8 -0.48 -13.63 -14.34
C PRO A 8 -1.75 -13.76 -13.48
N LEU A 9 -2.93 -13.98 -14.06
CA LEU A 9 -4.18 -14.16 -13.32
C LEU A 9 -4.31 -15.55 -12.68
N SER A 10 -3.51 -16.52 -13.11
CA SER A 10 -3.53 -17.90 -12.62
C SER A 10 -2.47 -18.18 -11.55
N ILE A 11 -1.79 -17.15 -11.06
CA ILE A 11 -0.79 -17.30 -9.99
C ILE A 11 -1.47 -17.46 -8.63
N GLU A 12 -0.72 -18.02 -7.69
CA GLU A 12 -1.12 -18.08 -6.30
C GLU A 12 -1.05 -16.68 -5.68
N LEU A 13 -2.23 -16.15 -5.32
CA LEU A 13 -2.35 -14.84 -4.69
C LEU A 13 -2.44 -15.01 -3.17
N PRO A 14 -1.81 -14.12 -2.39
CA PRO A 14 -1.97 -14.13 -0.94
C PRO A 14 -3.41 -13.84 -0.52
N GLU A 15 -3.81 -14.33 0.66
CA GLU A 15 -5.14 -14.12 1.24
C GLU A 15 -5.53 -12.63 1.42
N TRP A 16 -4.54 -11.75 1.59
CA TRP A 16 -4.76 -10.31 1.73
C TRP A 16 -4.94 -9.58 0.37
N LEU A 17 -4.73 -10.26 -0.75
CA LEU A 17 -4.80 -9.69 -2.09
C LEU A 17 -5.97 -10.28 -2.87
N SER A 18 -7.02 -9.49 -3.08
CA SER A 18 -8.20 -9.92 -3.84
C SER A 18 -7.84 -10.24 -5.30
N PRO A 19 -8.31 -11.38 -5.85
CA PRO A 19 -8.10 -11.74 -7.25
C PRO A 19 -8.62 -10.70 -8.23
N THR A 20 -9.76 -10.06 -7.91
CA THR A 20 -10.33 -8.98 -8.69
C THR A 20 -9.40 -7.77 -8.75
N LEU A 21 -8.83 -7.36 -7.62
CA LEU A 21 -7.89 -6.24 -7.57
C LEU A 21 -6.61 -6.55 -8.35
N TRP A 22 -6.14 -7.80 -8.26
CA TRP A 22 -4.99 -8.25 -9.04
C TRP A 22 -5.29 -8.22 -10.54
N ALA A 23 -6.49 -8.62 -10.96
CA ALA A 23 -6.90 -8.56 -12.35
C ALA A 23 -6.94 -7.13 -12.90
N GLU A 24 -7.45 -6.17 -12.11
CA GLU A 24 -7.41 -4.74 -12.43
C GLU A 24 -5.97 -4.26 -12.69
N TRP A 25 -5.05 -4.58 -11.77
CA TRP A 25 -3.63 -4.24 -11.92
C TRP A 25 -2.98 -4.87 -13.16
N VAL A 26 -3.24 -6.15 -13.42
CA VAL A 26 -2.75 -6.86 -14.60
C VAL A 26 -3.31 -6.24 -15.89
N GLY A 27 -4.59 -5.90 -15.90
CA GLY A 27 -5.26 -5.22 -17.01
C GLY A 27 -4.63 -3.87 -17.31
N TYR A 28 -4.38 -3.08 -16.27
CA TYR A 28 -3.71 -1.79 -16.39
C TYR A 28 -2.28 -1.91 -16.94
N ARG A 29 -1.50 -2.88 -16.46
CA ARG A 29 -0.16 -3.17 -17.00
C ARG A 29 -0.18 -3.55 -18.48
N LYS A 30 -1.23 -4.22 -18.93
CA LYS A 30 -1.44 -4.54 -20.35
C LYS A 30 -1.74 -3.29 -21.16
N GLN A 31 -2.55 -2.36 -20.65
CA GLN A 31 -2.84 -1.07 -21.28
C GLN A 31 -1.57 -0.20 -21.41
N LEU A 32 -0.69 -0.23 -20.41
CA LEU A 32 0.63 0.44 -20.46
C LEU A 32 1.64 -0.19 -21.45
N GLY A 33 1.29 -1.27 -22.15
CA GLY A 33 2.19 -1.99 -23.05
C GLY A 33 3.30 -2.77 -22.33
N LYS A 34 3.20 -2.95 -21.01
CA LYS A 34 4.15 -3.70 -20.16
C LYS A 34 3.44 -4.85 -19.43
N PRO A 35 2.78 -5.77 -20.14
CA PRO A 35 2.05 -6.88 -19.52
C PRO A 35 3.00 -7.76 -18.70
N ILE A 36 2.47 -8.34 -17.64
CA ILE A 36 3.23 -9.28 -16.80
C ILE A 36 3.32 -10.61 -17.55
N LYS A 37 4.51 -10.92 -18.05
CA LYS A 37 4.80 -12.15 -18.84
C LYS A 37 5.61 -13.19 -18.08
N THR A 38 5.98 -12.92 -16.83
CA THR A 38 6.83 -13.80 -16.02
C THR A 38 6.36 -13.85 -14.58
N LEU A 39 6.59 -14.99 -13.92
CA LEU A 39 6.32 -15.18 -12.49
C LEU A 39 7.10 -14.18 -11.64
N GLN A 40 8.35 -13.87 -12.02
CA GLN A 40 9.17 -12.87 -11.34
C GLN A 40 8.52 -11.47 -11.37
N GLY A 41 7.94 -11.05 -12.50
CA GLY A 41 7.24 -9.77 -12.59
C GLY A 41 5.96 -9.73 -11.75
N ALA A 42 5.26 -10.86 -11.68
CA ALA A 42 4.08 -11.01 -10.83
C ALA A 42 4.46 -10.92 -9.34
N ASN A 43 5.40 -11.76 -8.89
CA ASN A 43 5.91 -11.78 -7.52
C ASN A 43 6.51 -10.42 -7.12
N GLY A 44 7.22 -9.73 -8.01
CA GLY A 44 7.74 -8.39 -7.75
C GLY A 44 6.62 -7.36 -7.50
N SER A 45 5.50 -7.47 -8.20
CA SER A 45 4.33 -6.60 -7.97
C SER A 45 3.66 -6.93 -6.63
N ILE A 46 3.47 -8.22 -6.33
CA ILE A 46 2.91 -8.68 -5.05
C ILE A 46 3.78 -8.23 -3.88
N ASN A 47 5.11 -8.39 -3.98
CA ASN A 47 6.06 -7.95 -2.95
C ASN A 47 5.99 -6.43 -2.72
N LYS A 48 5.81 -5.62 -3.77
CA LYS A 48 5.59 -4.17 -3.61
C LYS A 48 4.30 -3.87 -2.85
N LEU A 49 3.19 -4.52 -3.22
CA LEU A 49 1.93 -4.37 -2.49
C LEU A 49 2.07 -4.79 -1.02
N ALA A 50 2.79 -5.88 -0.75
CA ALA A 50 3.09 -6.35 0.61
C ALA A 50 3.94 -5.34 1.40
N ALA A 51 4.94 -4.73 0.76
CA ALA A 51 5.76 -3.70 1.38
C ALA A 51 4.93 -2.46 1.74
N TYR A 52 4.05 -1.99 0.84
CA TYR A 52 3.14 -0.88 1.12
C TYR A 52 2.13 -1.22 2.22
N ARG A 53 1.61 -2.45 2.24
CA ARG A 53 0.76 -2.95 3.33
C ARG A 53 1.46 -2.92 4.68
N THR A 54 2.73 -3.32 4.72
CA THR A 54 3.55 -3.26 5.94
C THR A 54 3.77 -1.83 6.41
N GLN A 55 3.79 -0.86 5.48
CA GLN A 55 3.84 0.58 5.77
C GLN A 55 2.48 1.17 6.18
N GLY A 56 1.40 0.38 6.17
CA GLY A 56 0.05 0.83 6.55
C GLY A 56 -0.85 1.25 5.37
N HIS A 57 -0.48 0.92 4.14
CA HIS A 57 -1.30 1.20 2.95
C HIS A 57 -2.06 -0.02 2.48
N SER A 58 -3.37 0.10 2.30
CA SER A 58 -4.17 -0.96 1.69
C SER A 58 -3.76 -1.17 0.23
N PRO A 59 -3.56 -2.41 -0.25
CA PRO A 59 -3.18 -2.69 -1.64
C PRO A 59 -4.22 -2.12 -2.63
N GLU A 60 -5.49 -2.11 -2.27
CA GLU A 60 -6.58 -1.50 -3.04
C GLU A 60 -6.36 -0.01 -3.28
N PHE A 61 -5.97 0.71 -2.22
CA PHE A 61 -5.67 2.14 -2.31
C PHE A 61 -4.47 2.39 -3.22
N VAL A 62 -3.41 1.59 -3.09
CA VAL A 62 -2.21 1.73 -3.93
C VAL A 62 -2.51 1.52 -5.41
N VAL A 63 -3.27 0.47 -5.75
CA VAL A 63 -3.64 0.17 -7.13
C VAL A 63 -4.50 1.28 -7.72
N LYS A 64 -5.55 1.72 -7.00
CA LYS A 64 -6.41 2.82 -7.43
C LYS A 64 -5.63 4.13 -7.60
N LEU A 65 -4.82 4.51 -6.62
CA LEU A 65 -3.98 5.70 -6.69
C LEU A 65 -3.03 5.66 -7.90
N THR A 66 -2.42 4.50 -8.16
CA THR A 66 -1.52 4.30 -9.31
C THR A 66 -2.28 4.48 -10.62
N MET A 67 -3.49 3.94 -10.73
CA MET A 67 -4.36 4.08 -11.91
C MET A 67 -4.83 5.53 -12.10
N GLU A 68 -5.26 6.20 -11.03
CA GLU A 68 -5.72 7.60 -11.04
C GLU A 68 -4.62 8.56 -11.49
N ASN A 69 -3.37 8.30 -11.11
CA ASN A 69 -2.22 9.11 -11.50
C ASN A 69 -1.52 8.62 -12.77
N GLU A 70 -2.06 7.57 -13.40
CA GLU A 70 -1.50 6.89 -14.57
C GLU A 70 -0.01 6.49 -14.41
N TRP A 71 0.36 6.10 -13.19
CA TRP A 71 1.74 5.76 -12.86
C TRP A 71 2.16 4.40 -13.41
N ARG A 72 3.36 4.35 -13.99
CA ARG A 72 3.90 3.14 -14.66
C ARG A 72 4.21 1.96 -13.72
N GLY A 73 4.20 2.18 -12.41
CA GLY A 73 4.49 1.18 -11.40
C GLY A 73 3.76 1.48 -10.11
N LEU A 74 3.58 0.44 -9.29
CA LEU A 74 3.08 0.57 -7.92
C LEU A 74 4.03 1.48 -7.15
N LEU A 75 3.56 2.70 -6.94
CA LEU A 75 4.27 3.79 -6.30
C LEU A 75 3.29 4.40 -5.30
N VAL A 76 3.81 4.70 -4.13
CA VAL A 76 3.07 5.40 -3.09
C VAL A 76 3.97 6.56 -2.66
N PRO A 77 3.50 7.82 -2.71
CA PRO A 77 4.33 8.94 -2.35
C PRO A 77 4.73 8.83 -0.88
N GLU A 78 6.02 8.97 -0.63
CA GLU A 78 6.61 8.94 0.71
C GLU A 78 5.92 10.00 1.57
N GLY A 79 5.33 9.59 2.70
CA GLY A 79 4.54 10.47 3.58
C GLY A 79 3.03 10.25 3.54
N THR A 80 2.50 9.45 2.60
CA THR A 80 1.10 9.00 2.68
C THR A 80 0.91 7.80 3.59
N ALA A 81 2.01 7.19 4.10
CA ALA A 81 1.99 6.16 5.13
C ALA A 81 0.99 6.64 6.15
N SER A 82 -0.16 5.95 6.21
CA SER A 82 -1.22 6.31 7.10
C SER A 82 -0.53 6.36 8.45
N LYS A 83 -0.33 7.58 8.97
CA LYS A 83 0.10 7.76 10.35
C LYS A 83 -0.98 7.01 11.09
N LYS A 84 -0.69 5.75 11.46
CA LYS A 84 -1.32 5.05 12.55
C LYS A 84 -1.40 6.14 13.59
N ARG A 85 -2.62 6.62 13.82
CA ARG A 85 -2.84 7.82 14.62
C ARG A 85 -1.93 7.65 15.80
N ARG A 86 -0.95 8.54 15.95
CA ARG A 86 -0.27 8.64 17.23
C ARG A 86 -1.44 8.91 18.15
N ASP A 87 -1.75 7.91 18.96
CA ASP A 87 -2.77 8.03 19.98
C ASP A 87 -2.36 9.27 20.74
N VAL A 88 -3.09 10.37 20.54
CA VAL A 88 -2.79 11.67 21.14
C VAL A 88 -3.38 11.67 22.55
N ASN A 89 -3.25 10.53 23.23
CA ASN A 89 -3.81 10.29 24.53
C ASN A 89 -2.68 10.19 25.55
N GLU A 90 -1.84 11.23 25.64
CA GLU A 90 -1.04 11.50 26.83
C GLU A 90 -0.49 12.93 26.82
N ILE A 91 -1.37 13.92 26.74
CA ILE A 91 -1.09 15.17 27.44
C ILE A 91 -1.84 15.12 28.76
N SER A 92 -1.19 14.53 29.76
CA SER A 92 -1.59 14.73 31.15
C SER A 92 -1.69 16.24 31.40
N GLN A 93 -2.86 16.64 31.89
CA GLN A 93 -3.22 18.02 32.20
C GLN A 93 -2.09 18.69 32.98
N PRO A 94 -1.71 19.95 32.70
CA PRO A 94 -0.88 20.70 33.63
C PRO A 94 -1.76 20.99 34.85
N ASP A 95 -1.61 20.19 35.90
CA ASP A 95 -2.14 20.48 37.22
C ASP A 95 -1.37 21.72 37.74
N ASN A 96 -1.95 22.89 37.49
CA ASN A 96 -1.39 24.18 37.91
C ASN A 96 -1.88 24.56 39.32
N SER A 97 -2.01 23.59 40.22
CA SER A 97 -2.25 23.86 41.64
C SER A 97 -1.00 24.46 42.27
N ILE A 98 -0.86 25.79 42.17
CA ILE A 98 0.14 26.57 42.89
C ILE A 98 -0.25 26.59 44.37
N PRO A 99 0.50 26.00 45.32
CA PRO A 99 0.22 26.21 46.73
C PRO A 99 0.61 27.64 47.13
N THR A 100 -0.35 28.34 47.74
CA THR A 100 -0.17 29.67 48.34
C THR A 100 0.88 29.61 49.46
N GLY A 101 1.99 30.35 49.36
CA GLY A 101 2.84 30.56 50.55
C GLY A 101 4.33 30.90 50.43
N PHE A 102 4.90 31.30 49.29
CA PHE A 102 6.28 31.81 49.30
C PHE A 102 6.35 33.31 49.59
N ARG A 103 6.50 33.63 50.88
CA ARG A 103 7.01 34.91 51.39
C ARG A 103 8.47 34.69 51.77
N GLY A 104 9.38 35.45 51.15
CA GLY A 104 10.81 35.48 51.45
C GLY A 104 11.45 36.68 50.79
#